data_AF-A0A086LRP8-F1
#
_entry.id   AF-A0A086LRP8-F1
#
_cell.length_a   1.000
_cell.length_b   1.000
_cell.length_c   1.000
_cell.angle_alpha   90.00
_cell.angle_beta   90.00
_cell.angle_gamma   90.00
#
_symmetry.space_group_name_H-M   'P 1'
#
loop_
_entity.id
_entity.type
_entity.pdbx_description
1 polymer ?
#
loop_
_entity_poly.entity_id
_entity_poly.type
_entity_poly.pdbx_seq_one_letter_code
_entity_poly.pdbx_strand_id
1 'polypeptide(L)'
;EGRESTTLEQTPSGATTRLPEGATLRVCNEELSDFVRETIPKVFQEYILKNPEEPFVVYGALKFVDRHLATVFALSHTHRCGDSGVAPKKDADGRKAENEPEKKGDWTLEEQKRLEEGLVWYRRVADPVTKWKLIGSFVRTRTAKECAQRFRDCREAILRRAEAAVASNSGGTASPADPSDPATAAAEGTLQEATFAGDEGGESNSSSAVSAPDGDQGAGGKTGENNLQGATISLAGFQLEGASATHPAALKLLVACDRCKKPADIKLATPKDGTVLDISGTAADCGTCHLRMVVRFQPKIAFASSSAIAIVETIQCRMRDLLPSDFIVTCERCTATMKIREVFSGAPRTAICRHCHNKVLLCYQSPSFSGRAETGAETLTGVTKNLLISTSEKKKKAKDELTLKLGTPLPDNGTCKHYKKSFRWLRFPCCGKAFPCDVCHDDNADHEHAWASRMICGFCSKEQAFSNRPCECGRALTKDGNTAHWEGGKGCRDAVRMNRKDSRKYKLLSRQQAEAGGNKGGRK
;
A
#
# COMPACT_ATOMS: atom_id res chain seq x y z
N GLU A 1 -17.72 -68.76 34.79
CA GLU A 1 -19.01 -68.75 35.51
C GLU A 1 -19.70 -67.41 35.24
N GLY A 2 -21.00 -67.45 34.91
CA GLY A 2 -21.92 -66.32 34.58
C GLY A 2 -21.73 -65.70 33.18
N ARG A 3 -22.52 -65.94 32.10
CA ARG A 3 -23.99 -65.80 31.83
C ARG A 3 -24.51 -64.43 32.30
N GLU A 4 -25.06 -63.55 31.46
CA GLU A 4 -26.20 -63.63 30.49
C GLU A 4 -25.95 -62.73 29.24
N SER A 5 -26.19 -63.10 27.98
CA SER A 5 -27.43 -63.32 27.19
C SER A 5 -28.29 -62.07 26.86
N THR A 6 -28.10 -61.58 25.62
CA THR A 6 -29.10 -61.12 24.60
C THR A 6 -30.10 -59.99 24.91
N THR A 7 -30.13 -58.93 24.08
CA THR A 7 -31.05 -58.77 22.93
C THR A 7 -30.81 -57.46 22.14
N LEU A 8 -30.84 -57.58 20.81
CA LEU A 8 -31.04 -56.49 19.84
C LEU A 8 -32.51 -56.02 19.92
N GLU A 9 -32.74 -54.70 19.94
CA GLU A 9 -33.95 -54.11 19.37
C GLU A 9 -33.63 -52.78 18.65
N GLN A 10 -34.27 -52.64 17.49
CA GLN A 10 -34.22 -51.50 16.59
C GLN A 10 -35.14 -50.36 17.10
N THR A 11 -34.78 -49.14 16.68
CA THR A 11 -35.37 -47.81 16.95
C THR A 11 -36.91 -47.71 16.90
N PRO A 12 -37.51 -46.69 17.55
CA PRO A 12 -37.87 -45.50 16.76
C PRO A 12 -37.66 -44.14 17.46
N SER A 13 -37.38 -43.14 16.61
CA SER A 13 -37.75 -41.72 16.71
C SER A 13 -38.27 -41.19 18.06
N GLY A 14 -37.48 -40.31 18.67
CA GLY A 14 -37.87 -39.48 19.80
C GLY A 14 -36.91 -38.31 19.93
N ALA A 15 -37.13 -37.26 19.16
CA ALA A 15 -36.41 -36.00 19.26
C ALA A 15 -36.76 -35.34 20.61
N THR A 16 -35.97 -35.62 21.63
CA THR A 16 -35.99 -34.85 22.88
C THR A 16 -34.97 -33.72 22.73
N THR A 17 -35.47 -32.55 22.35
CA THR A 17 -34.76 -31.28 22.33
C THR A 17 -34.06 -31.04 23.66
N ARG A 18 -32.76 -31.33 23.74
CA ARG A 18 -31.91 -30.88 24.84
C ARG A 18 -31.38 -29.49 24.48
N LEU A 19 -31.93 -28.48 25.16
CA LEU A 19 -31.44 -27.10 25.18
C LEU A 19 -29.93 -27.09 25.52
N PRO A 20 -29.11 -26.28 24.83
CA PRO A 20 -27.71 -26.09 25.22
C PRO A 20 -27.65 -25.17 26.45
N GLU A 21 -27.76 -25.75 27.64
CA GLU A 21 -27.39 -25.07 28.89
C GLU A 21 -25.86 -24.91 28.94
N GLY A 22 -25.37 -23.66 29.03
CA GLY A 22 -24.00 -23.42 29.52
C GLY A 22 -23.28 -22.16 29.03
N ALA A 23 -23.68 -21.56 27.90
CA ALA A 23 -22.98 -20.37 27.40
C ALA A 23 -23.55 -19.09 28.02
N THR A 24 -22.83 -18.49 28.96
CA THR A 24 -23.18 -17.20 29.58
C THR A 24 -22.16 -16.13 29.18
N LEU A 25 -22.64 -14.91 28.92
CA LEU A 25 -21.80 -13.76 28.60
C LEU A 25 -21.84 -12.78 29.78
N ARG A 26 -20.66 -12.47 30.36
CA ARG A 26 -20.52 -11.49 31.43
C ARG A 26 -19.80 -10.25 30.93
N VAL A 27 -20.36 -9.07 31.19
CA VAL A 27 -19.73 -7.78 30.90
C VAL A 27 -18.96 -7.33 32.15
N CYS A 28 -17.63 -7.28 32.06
CA CYS A 28 -16.74 -7.01 33.21
C CYS A 28 -16.38 -5.52 33.40
N ASN A 29 -16.83 -4.63 32.52
CA ASN A 29 -16.53 -3.20 32.64
C ASN A 29 -17.52 -2.53 33.62
N GLU A 30 -16.99 -2.09 34.76
CA GLU A 30 -17.75 -1.49 35.87
C GLU A 30 -18.20 -0.05 35.58
N GLU A 31 -17.61 0.62 34.58
CA GLU A 31 -17.95 1.99 34.18
C GLU A 31 -19.19 2.06 33.26
N LEU A 32 -19.65 0.91 32.76
CA LEU A 32 -20.85 0.83 31.92
C LEU A 32 -22.13 0.89 32.77
N SER A 33 -23.14 1.62 32.29
CA SER A 33 -24.46 1.68 32.94
C SER A 33 -25.07 0.28 33.11
N ASP A 34 -25.78 0.06 34.22
CA ASP A 34 -26.42 -1.22 34.54
C ASP A 34 -27.33 -1.72 33.41
N PHE A 35 -28.05 -0.81 32.75
CA PHE A 35 -28.86 -1.12 31.56
C PHE A 35 -28.05 -1.85 30.46
N VAL A 36 -26.85 -1.37 30.15
CA VAL A 36 -25.98 -1.97 29.12
C VAL A 36 -25.41 -3.31 29.61
N ARG A 37 -25.03 -3.36 30.89
CA ARG A 37 -24.47 -4.55 31.54
C ARG A 37 -25.45 -5.72 31.59
N GLU A 38 -26.74 -5.43 31.69
CA GLU A 38 -27.80 -6.44 31.65
C GLU A 38 -28.30 -6.74 30.24
N THR A 39 -28.36 -5.74 29.35
CA THR A 39 -28.93 -5.90 28.01
C THR A 39 -28.02 -6.72 27.10
N ILE A 40 -26.70 -6.53 27.18
CA ILE A 40 -25.73 -7.28 26.35
C ILE A 40 -25.83 -8.80 26.60
N PRO A 41 -25.82 -9.31 27.84
CA PRO A 41 -26.05 -10.73 28.12
C PRO A 41 -27.41 -11.24 27.65
N LYS A 42 -28.48 -10.43 27.75
CA LYS A 42 -29.82 -10.82 27.29
C LYS A 42 -29.89 -10.98 25.76
N VAL A 43 -29.27 -10.07 25.01
CA VAL A 43 -29.17 -10.14 23.53
C VAL A 43 -28.37 -11.37 23.09
N PHE A 44 -27.30 -11.69 23.82
CA PHE A 44 -26.51 -12.90 23.59
C PHE A 44 -27.35 -14.17 23.83
N GLN A 45 -28.07 -14.23 24.96
CA GLN A 45 -28.91 -15.37 25.32
C GLN A 45 -30.06 -15.56 24.33
N GLU A 46 -30.69 -14.47 23.87
CA GLU A 46 -31.78 -14.52 22.90
C GLU A 46 -31.33 -15.15 21.56
N TYR A 47 -30.11 -14.84 21.11
CA TYR A 47 -29.56 -15.43 19.88
C TYR A 47 -29.33 -16.94 20.02
N ILE A 48 -28.80 -17.37 21.18
CA ILE A 48 -28.56 -18.80 21.46
C ILE A 48 -29.86 -19.58 21.52
N LEU A 49 -30.90 -19.01 22.15
CA LEU A 49 -32.22 -19.65 22.23
C LEU A 49 -32.91 -19.77 20.87
N LYS A 50 -32.66 -18.81 19.95
CA LYS A 50 -33.26 -18.82 18.61
C LYS A 50 -32.53 -19.72 17.62
N ASN A 51 -31.25 -20.04 17.85
CA ASN A 51 -30.41 -20.80 16.91
C ASN A 51 -29.66 -21.97 17.60
N PRO A 52 -30.37 -22.93 18.21
CA PRO A 52 -29.73 -24.00 19.00
C PRO A 52 -28.92 -25.00 18.16
N GLU A 53 -29.22 -25.15 16.87
CA GLU A 53 -28.58 -26.13 15.98
C GLU A 53 -27.48 -25.52 15.09
N GLU A 54 -27.14 -24.24 15.25
CA GLU A 54 -26.11 -23.58 14.44
C GLU A 54 -24.70 -24.03 14.87
N PRO A 55 -23.84 -24.54 13.95
CA PRO A 55 -22.45 -24.83 14.27
C PRO A 55 -21.74 -23.54 14.68
N PHE A 56 -20.99 -23.58 15.79
CA PHE A 56 -20.35 -22.40 16.39
C PHE A 56 -21.34 -21.31 16.87
N VAL A 57 -22.50 -21.70 17.40
CA VAL A 57 -23.54 -20.79 17.93
C VAL A 57 -23.02 -19.68 18.84
N VAL A 58 -22.01 -19.94 19.68
CA VAL A 58 -21.38 -18.93 20.55
C VAL A 58 -20.69 -17.83 19.74
N TYR A 59 -19.99 -18.21 18.67
CA TYR A 59 -19.32 -17.24 17.78
C TYR A 59 -20.35 -16.45 16.95
N GLY A 60 -21.44 -17.10 16.52
CA GLY A 60 -22.59 -16.43 15.91
C GLY A 60 -23.24 -15.42 16.85
N ALA A 61 -23.46 -15.80 18.11
CA ALA A 61 -24.03 -14.95 19.15
C ALA A 61 -23.14 -13.74 19.46
N LEU A 62 -21.81 -13.91 19.52
CA LEU A 62 -20.86 -12.80 19.71
C LEU A 62 -20.89 -11.82 18.53
N LYS A 63 -20.95 -12.31 17.29
CA LYS A 63 -21.12 -11.45 16.10
C LYS A 63 -22.45 -10.71 16.10
N PHE A 64 -23.51 -11.39 16.54
CA PHE A 64 -24.83 -10.79 16.65
C PHE A 64 -24.83 -9.65 17.68
N VAL A 65 -24.26 -9.88 18.86
CA VAL A 65 -24.06 -8.83 19.87
C VAL A 65 -23.28 -7.67 19.26
N ASP A 66 -22.11 -7.91 18.65
CA ASP A 66 -21.25 -6.87 18.04
C ASP A 66 -22.01 -5.99 17.04
N ARG A 67 -22.84 -6.61 16.18
CA ARG A 67 -23.69 -5.91 15.20
C ARG A 67 -24.75 -5.02 15.86
N HIS A 68 -25.23 -5.40 17.04
CA HIS A 68 -26.31 -4.70 17.75
C HIS A 68 -25.83 -3.81 18.91
N LEU A 69 -24.52 -3.81 19.23
CA LEU A 69 -23.94 -2.98 20.30
C LEU A 69 -24.27 -1.50 20.13
N ALA A 70 -24.14 -0.95 18.92
CA ALA A 70 -24.45 0.47 18.66
C ALA A 70 -25.91 0.83 19.00
N THR A 71 -26.85 -0.11 18.80
CA THR A 71 -28.26 0.10 19.15
C THR A 71 -28.45 0.03 20.66
N VAL A 72 -27.79 -0.91 21.35
CA VAL A 72 -27.83 -1.01 22.82
C VAL A 72 -27.28 0.26 23.49
N PHE A 73 -26.19 0.82 22.97
CA PHE A 73 -25.65 2.09 23.47
C PHE A 73 -26.53 3.30 23.12
N ALA A 74 -27.17 3.33 21.94
CA ALA A 74 -28.12 4.39 21.62
C ALA A 74 -29.35 4.37 22.56
N LEU A 75 -29.86 3.18 22.90
CA LEU A 75 -30.97 3.02 23.84
C LEU A 75 -30.58 3.42 25.27
N SER A 76 -29.34 3.16 25.70
CA SER A 76 -28.89 3.59 27.03
C SER A 76 -28.88 5.11 27.20
N HIS A 77 -28.65 5.86 26.11
CA HIS A 77 -28.66 7.32 26.13
C HIS A 77 -30.09 7.88 26.22
N THR A 78 -31.07 7.19 25.63
CA THR A 78 -32.50 7.54 25.79
C THR A 78 -33.02 7.24 27.21
N HIS A 79 -32.48 6.20 27.85
CA HIS A 79 -32.86 5.82 29.22
C HIS A 79 -32.33 6.80 30.29
N ARG A 80 -31.27 7.56 29.99
CA ARG A 80 -30.76 8.64 30.87
C ARG A 80 -31.58 9.93 30.80
N CYS A 81 -32.44 10.09 29.80
CA CYS A 81 -33.26 11.30 29.63
C CYS A 81 -34.68 11.16 30.24
N GLY A 82 -34.98 10.01 30.84
CA GLY A 82 -36.28 9.73 31.49
C GLY A 82 -36.42 10.25 32.94
N ASP A 83 -35.36 10.79 33.55
CA ASP A 83 -35.35 11.23 34.96
C ASP A 83 -34.91 12.70 35.12
N SER A 84 -35.53 13.58 34.35
CA SER A 84 -35.58 15.01 34.69
C SER A 84 -36.91 15.58 34.18
N GLY A 85 -37.90 15.62 35.07
CA GLY A 85 -39.18 16.23 34.80
C GLY A 85 -39.05 17.73 34.65
N VAL A 86 -39.17 18.25 33.43
CA VAL A 86 -39.75 19.57 33.14
C VAL A 86 -40.57 19.46 31.86
N ALA A 87 -41.89 19.50 32.01
CA ALA A 87 -42.84 19.51 30.90
C ALA A 87 -42.92 20.92 30.26
N PRO A 88 -42.93 21.06 28.92
CA PRO A 88 -43.46 22.24 28.28
C PRO A 88 -44.98 22.10 28.07
N LYS A 89 -45.72 23.14 28.44
CA LYS A 89 -47.18 23.25 28.28
C LYS A 89 -47.58 23.14 26.81
N LYS A 90 -48.63 22.34 26.57
CA LYS A 90 -49.44 22.37 25.36
C LYS A 90 -50.34 23.60 25.41
N ASP A 91 -50.27 24.44 24.39
CA ASP A 91 -51.44 25.19 23.93
C ASP A 91 -51.85 24.61 22.57
N ALA A 92 -53.10 24.16 22.53
CA ALA A 92 -53.77 23.67 21.35
C ALA A 92 -54.43 24.85 20.65
N ASP A 93 -54.13 25.04 19.37
CA ASP A 93 -55.18 25.45 18.44
C ASP A 93 -54.97 24.76 17.09
N GLY A 94 -56.04 24.15 16.61
CA GLY A 94 -56.06 23.37 15.40
C GLY A 94 -56.56 24.21 14.24
N ARG A 95 -55.84 24.17 13.11
CA ARG A 95 -56.46 24.36 11.80
C ARG A 95 -55.74 23.54 10.74
N LYS A 96 -56.50 22.65 10.10
CA LYS A 96 -56.17 22.00 8.83
C LYS A 96 -55.87 23.08 7.78
N ALA A 97 -54.71 23.00 7.14
CA ALA A 97 -54.45 23.61 5.85
C ALA A 97 -53.71 22.58 4.98
N GLU A 98 -54.16 22.51 3.75
CA GLU A 98 -53.82 21.52 2.74
C GLU A 98 -52.48 21.86 2.05
N ASN A 99 -51.86 20.84 1.46
CA ASN A 99 -50.77 20.85 0.48
C ASN A 99 -50.20 22.21 0.03
N GLU A 100 -48.96 22.50 0.45
CA GLU A 100 -47.97 23.33 -0.27
C GLU A 100 -46.57 22.84 0.17
N PRO A 101 -45.58 22.72 -0.73
CA PRO A 101 -44.26 22.18 -0.39
C PRO A 101 -43.47 23.22 0.41
N GLU A 102 -43.21 22.93 1.68
CA GLU A 102 -42.37 23.78 2.53
C GLU A 102 -41.02 24.06 1.84
N LYS A 103 -40.71 25.34 1.69
CA LYS A 103 -39.40 25.83 1.22
C LYS A 103 -38.31 25.21 2.07
N LYS A 104 -37.61 24.23 1.49
CA LYS A 104 -36.45 23.56 2.09
C LYS A 104 -35.32 24.57 2.33
N GLY A 105 -35.17 24.96 3.59
CA GLY A 105 -34.03 25.73 4.07
C GLY A 105 -32.69 24.99 3.94
N ASP A 106 -31.63 25.67 4.36
CA ASP A 106 -30.25 25.18 4.33
C ASP A 106 -30.07 23.79 4.95
N TRP A 107 -29.07 23.06 4.46
CA TRP A 107 -28.75 21.72 4.96
C TRP A 107 -28.37 21.76 6.44
N THR A 108 -29.10 21.00 7.28
CA THR A 108 -28.75 20.88 8.70
C THR A 108 -27.55 19.95 8.89
N LEU A 109 -26.88 20.05 10.05
CA LEU A 109 -25.76 19.17 10.39
C LEU A 109 -26.17 17.69 10.43
N GLU A 110 -27.39 17.40 10.86
CA GLU A 110 -27.93 16.04 10.91
C GLU A 110 -28.20 15.48 9.51
N GLU A 111 -28.75 16.29 8.61
CA GLU A 111 -28.95 15.90 7.20
C GLU A 111 -27.61 15.65 6.49
N GLN A 112 -26.61 16.51 6.74
CA GLN A 112 -25.26 16.36 6.20
C GLN A 112 -24.58 15.08 6.71
N LYS A 113 -24.70 14.77 8.00
CA LYS A 113 -24.16 13.54 8.59
C LYS A 113 -24.80 12.29 7.98
N ARG A 114 -26.13 12.28 7.79
CA ARG A 114 -26.84 11.16 7.14
C ARG A 114 -26.44 10.99 5.67
N LEU A 115 -26.17 12.09 4.95
CA LEU A 115 -25.66 12.02 3.59
C LEU A 115 -24.27 11.36 3.54
N GLU A 116 -23.38 11.73 4.46
CA GLU A 116 -22.03 11.15 4.56
C GLU A 116 -22.06 9.66 4.93
N GLU A 117 -22.91 9.27 5.89
CA GLU A 117 -23.16 7.86 6.22
C GLU A 117 -23.70 7.10 5.00
N GLY A 118 -24.69 7.65 4.30
CA GLY A 118 -25.25 7.05 3.09
C GLY A 118 -24.20 6.83 1.99
N LEU A 119 -23.26 7.76 1.81
CA LEU A 119 -22.16 7.62 0.85
C LEU A 119 -21.20 6.48 1.19
N VAL A 120 -21.01 6.18 2.48
CA VAL A 120 -20.21 5.04 2.95
C VAL A 120 -20.95 3.73 2.73
N TRP A 121 -22.21 3.65 3.14
CA TRP A 121 -23.04 2.44 3.02
C TRP A 121 -23.22 1.99 1.58
N TYR A 122 -23.47 2.92 0.66
CA TYR A 122 -23.71 2.62 -0.77
C TYR A 122 -22.47 2.83 -1.65
N ARG A 123 -21.26 2.76 -1.09
CA ARG A 123 -20.00 2.96 -1.84
C ARG A 123 -19.83 1.97 -3.00
N ARG A 124 -20.30 0.73 -2.85
CA ARG A 124 -20.12 -0.37 -3.82
C ARG A 124 -21.23 -0.48 -4.87
N VAL A 125 -22.25 0.38 -4.82
CA VAL A 125 -23.30 0.41 -5.84
C VAL A 125 -22.72 1.03 -7.11
N ALA A 126 -22.63 0.23 -8.18
CA ALA A 126 -21.99 0.62 -9.43
C ALA A 126 -22.84 1.60 -10.24
N ASP A 127 -24.15 1.38 -10.32
CA ASP A 127 -25.07 2.27 -11.04
C ASP A 127 -25.28 3.59 -10.28
N PRO A 128 -24.90 4.76 -10.85
CA PRO A 128 -25.05 6.05 -10.21
C PRO A 128 -26.51 6.40 -9.89
N VAL A 129 -27.45 6.04 -10.76
CA VAL A 129 -28.87 6.40 -10.57
C VAL A 129 -29.45 5.65 -9.38
N THR A 130 -29.23 4.33 -9.33
CA THR A 130 -29.62 3.49 -8.20
C THR A 130 -28.91 3.90 -6.91
N LYS A 131 -27.62 4.24 -6.98
CA LYS A 131 -26.86 4.72 -5.83
C LYS A 131 -27.48 5.97 -5.21
N TRP A 132 -27.81 6.99 -6.01
CA TRP A 132 -28.40 8.21 -5.47
C TRP A 132 -29.84 8.03 -5.01
N LYS A 133 -30.62 7.12 -5.63
CA LYS A 133 -31.94 6.72 -5.11
C LYS A 133 -31.84 6.09 -3.72
N LEU A 134 -30.92 5.16 -3.53
CA LEU A 134 -30.67 4.51 -2.23
C LEU A 134 -30.19 5.52 -1.19
N ILE A 135 -29.28 6.42 -1.55
CA ILE A 135 -28.80 7.48 -0.65
C ILE A 135 -29.94 8.44 -0.27
N GLY A 136 -30.76 8.88 -1.23
CA GLY A 136 -31.93 9.72 -0.94
C GLY A 136 -32.92 9.04 0.00
N SER A 137 -33.17 7.74 -0.21
CA SER A 137 -34.03 6.94 0.68
C SER A 137 -33.46 6.78 2.10
N PHE A 138 -32.13 6.81 2.24
CA PHE A 138 -31.44 6.71 3.52
C PHE A 138 -31.44 8.04 4.28
N VAL A 139 -31.26 9.16 3.59
CA VAL A 139 -31.34 10.50 4.19
C VAL A 139 -32.78 10.84 4.60
N ARG A 140 -33.78 10.34 3.86
CA ARG A 140 -35.24 10.48 4.06
C ARG A 140 -35.80 11.90 3.95
N THR A 141 -35.00 12.93 4.24
CA THR A 141 -35.42 14.34 4.23
C THR A 141 -35.15 15.03 2.89
N ARG A 142 -34.21 14.51 2.09
CA ARG A 142 -33.78 15.09 0.80
C ARG A 142 -33.93 14.10 -0.35
N THR A 143 -34.18 14.63 -1.54
CA THR A 143 -34.32 13.79 -2.74
C THR A 143 -32.95 13.31 -3.24
N ALA A 144 -32.93 12.25 -4.04
CA ALA A 144 -31.72 11.74 -4.68
C ALA A 144 -30.93 12.84 -5.44
N LYS A 145 -31.66 13.74 -6.11
CA LYS A 145 -31.08 14.87 -6.87
C LYS A 145 -30.46 15.92 -5.94
N GLU A 146 -31.13 16.24 -4.84
CA GLU A 146 -30.63 17.18 -3.82
C GLU A 146 -29.38 16.63 -3.12
N CYS A 147 -29.37 15.35 -2.75
CA CYS A 147 -28.20 14.68 -2.18
C CYS A 147 -26.99 14.69 -3.13
N ALA A 148 -27.23 14.42 -4.42
CA ALA A 148 -26.19 14.45 -5.44
C ALA A 148 -25.64 15.87 -5.66
N GLN A 149 -26.52 16.89 -5.63
CA GLN A 149 -26.10 18.29 -5.73
C GLN A 149 -25.26 18.70 -4.53
N ARG A 150 -25.70 18.40 -3.31
CA ARG A 150 -24.95 18.74 -2.10
C ARG A 150 -23.57 18.10 -2.07
N PHE A 151 -23.45 16.86 -2.53
CA PHE A 151 -22.16 16.20 -2.67
C PHE A 151 -21.23 16.92 -3.66
N ARG A 152 -21.75 17.41 -4.80
CA ARG A 152 -20.97 18.22 -5.75
C ARG A 152 -20.51 19.52 -5.11
N ASP A 153 -21.40 20.23 -4.42
CA ASP A 153 -21.08 21.50 -3.76
C ASP A 153 -20.00 21.29 -2.68
N CYS A 154 -20.10 20.24 -1.87
CA CYS A 154 -19.09 19.89 -0.88
C CYS A 154 -17.73 19.56 -1.52
N ARG A 155 -17.74 18.81 -2.63
CA ARG A 155 -16.52 18.47 -3.37
C ARG A 155 -15.86 19.72 -3.95
N GLU A 156 -16.64 20.61 -4.56
CA GLU A 156 -16.13 21.85 -5.13
C GLU A 156 -15.58 22.79 -4.04
N ALA A 157 -16.26 22.89 -2.89
CA ALA A 157 -15.78 23.67 -1.76
C ALA A 157 -14.43 23.14 -1.22
N ILE A 158 -14.21 21.82 -1.20
CA ILE A 158 -12.92 21.22 -0.82
C ILE A 158 -11.84 21.56 -1.84
N LEU A 159 -12.14 21.46 -3.13
CA LEU A 159 -11.20 21.80 -4.20
C LEU A 159 -10.80 23.28 -4.17
N ARG A 160 -11.77 24.19 -4.04
CA ARG A 160 -11.50 25.64 -3.89
C ARG A 160 -10.67 25.95 -2.64
N ARG A 161 -10.91 25.27 -1.52
CA ARG A 161 -10.08 25.41 -0.31
C ARG A 161 -8.65 24.90 -0.52
N ALA A 162 -8.48 23.83 -1.29
CA ALA A 162 -7.16 23.32 -1.65
C ALA A 162 -6.41 24.31 -2.56
N GLU A 163 -7.08 24.87 -3.56
CA GLU A 163 -6.52 25.90 -4.46
C GLU A 163 -6.18 27.19 -3.71
N ALA A 164 -7.06 27.65 -2.81
CA ALA A 164 -6.80 28.82 -1.97
C ALA A 164 -5.66 28.58 -0.97
N ALA A 165 -5.49 27.35 -0.46
CA ALA A 165 -4.36 26.98 0.39
C ALA A 165 -3.02 27.01 -0.37
N VAL A 166 -3.04 26.65 -1.67
CA VAL A 166 -1.88 26.77 -2.55
C VAL A 166 -1.57 28.24 -2.86
N ALA A 167 -2.60 29.07 -3.10
CA ALA A 167 -2.44 30.50 -3.36
C ALA A 167 -1.97 31.30 -2.13
N SER A 168 -2.48 30.99 -0.94
CA SER A 168 -2.07 31.65 0.32
C SER A 168 -0.64 31.28 0.76
N ASN A 169 -0.13 30.12 0.32
CA ASN A 169 1.28 29.76 0.51
C ASN A 169 2.23 30.51 -0.44
N SER A 170 1.70 31.33 -1.36
CA SER A 170 2.45 32.20 -2.27
C SER A 170 2.38 33.70 -1.90
N GLY A 171 1.72 34.06 -0.79
CA GLY A 171 1.36 35.45 -0.45
C GLY A 171 1.87 36.00 0.90
N GLY A 172 3.07 35.62 1.37
CA GLY A 172 3.66 36.09 2.63
C GLY A 172 4.97 36.89 2.48
N THR A 173 4.85 38.19 2.20
CA THR A 173 5.81 39.32 2.36
C THR A 173 7.25 39.19 1.85
N ALA A 174 7.52 39.92 0.76
CA ALA A 174 8.81 40.57 0.48
C ALA A 174 8.80 42.02 1.01
N SER A 175 9.95 42.49 1.53
CA SER A 175 10.53 43.80 1.18
C SER A 175 11.93 44.00 1.81
N PRO A 176 12.87 44.78 1.21
CA PRO A 176 12.96 45.21 -0.20
C PRO A 176 14.35 45.02 -0.87
N ALA A 177 14.31 44.96 -2.22
CA ALA A 177 15.29 45.47 -3.22
C ALA A 177 16.70 44.84 -3.30
N ASP A 178 17.36 44.59 -4.44
CA ASP A 178 17.14 44.55 -5.91
C ASP A 178 18.57 44.34 -6.50
N PRO A 179 18.85 44.27 -7.82
CA PRO A 179 18.13 43.69 -8.95
C PRO A 179 19.02 42.73 -9.77
N SER A 180 18.43 41.85 -10.59
CA SER A 180 18.74 41.67 -12.04
C SER A 180 18.37 40.27 -12.56
N ASP A 181 17.24 40.23 -13.25
CA ASP A 181 16.96 39.34 -14.38
C ASP A 181 16.88 40.22 -15.65
N PRO A 182 17.17 39.72 -16.86
CA PRO A 182 16.10 39.16 -17.71
C PRO A 182 16.61 37.97 -18.57
N ALA A 183 15.82 37.11 -19.22
CA ALA A 183 14.39 36.89 -19.34
C ALA A 183 14.22 35.49 -19.95
N THR A 184 13.10 34.83 -19.69
CA THR A 184 12.57 33.70 -20.47
C THR A 184 11.35 34.18 -21.24
N ALA A 185 11.27 33.83 -22.53
CA ALA A 185 10.07 33.96 -23.33
C ALA A 185 9.42 32.57 -23.51
N ALA A 186 8.12 32.53 -23.29
CA ALA A 186 7.24 31.37 -23.28
C ALA A 186 6.76 30.96 -24.67
N ALA A 187 6.25 29.73 -24.79
CA ALA A 187 5.17 29.38 -25.72
C ALA A 187 4.34 28.24 -25.09
N GLU A 188 3.11 28.58 -24.69
CA GLU A 188 2.06 27.65 -24.28
C GLU A 188 1.36 27.06 -25.52
N GLY A 189 0.88 25.82 -25.37
CA GLY A 189 -0.01 25.15 -26.31
C GLY A 189 -1.16 24.47 -25.58
N THR A 190 -2.34 25.04 -25.75
CA THR A 190 -3.68 24.65 -25.28
C THR A 190 -4.08 23.21 -25.66
N LEU A 191 -4.79 22.52 -24.76
CA LEU A 191 -5.64 21.37 -25.11
C LEU A 191 -7.09 21.62 -24.67
N GLN A 192 -7.97 21.53 -25.66
CA GLN A 192 -9.42 21.76 -25.64
C GLN A 192 -10.19 20.58 -25.04
N GLU A 193 -11.30 20.92 -24.37
CA GLU A 193 -12.42 20.03 -24.09
C GLU A 193 -13.09 19.55 -25.40
N ALA A 194 -13.55 18.30 -25.43
CA ALA A 194 -14.56 17.85 -26.36
C ALA A 194 -15.62 17.00 -25.64
N THR A 195 -16.86 17.38 -25.88
CA THR A 195 -18.10 16.91 -25.27
C THR A 195 -18.82 15.85 -26.11
N PHE A 196 -19.49 14.94 -25.39
CA PHE A 196 -20.82 14.33 -25.64
C PHE A 196 -21.06 13.15 -26.61
N ALA A 197 -22.04 12.35 -26.14
CA ALA A 197 -22.97 11.43 -26.82
C ALA A 197 -22.59 9.94 -26.91
N GLY A 198 -23.50 9.10 -26.40
CA GLY A 198 -23.52 7.66 -26.59
C GLY A 198 -24.70 7.21 -27.47
N ASP A 199 -24.68 5.94 -27.87
CA ASP A 199 -25.85 5.08 -28.13
C ASP A 199 -25.40 3.62 -28.35
N GLU A 200 -26.36 2.69 -28.27
CA GLU A 200 -26.29 1.27 -27.93
C GLU A 200 -26.15 0.24 -29.09
N GLY A 201 -26.08 -1.05 -28.72
CA GLY A 201 -26.31 -2.26 -29.54
C GLY A 201 -25.04 -3.09 -29.79
N GLY A 202 -24.81 -4.28 -29.21
CA GLY A 202 -25.47 -5.60 -29.45
C GLY A 202 -24.69 -6.37 -30.55
N GLU A 203 -24.31 -7.66 -30.53
CA GLU A 203 -24.52 -8.83 -29.68
C GLU A 203 -23.48 -9.93 -30.05
N SER A 204 -23.11 -10.82 -29.11
CA SER A 204 -22.74 -12.27 -29.27
C SER A 204 -21.55 -12.68 -30.18
N ASN A 205 -20.80 -13.79 -30.03
CA ASN A 205 -20.89 -15.02 -29.23
C ASN A 205 -19.50 -15.72 -29.22
N SER A 206 -19.03 -16.30 -28.11
CA SER A 206 -18.71 -17.73 -27.88
C SER A 206 -17.43 -17.75 -27.01
N SER A 207 -17.26 -18.55 -25.96
CA SER A 207 -17.30 -20.02 -25.97
C SER A 207 -17.42 -20.60 -24.55
N SER A 208 -18.35 -21.54 -24.43
CA SER A 208 -18.28 -22.84 -23.75
C SER A 208 -17.66 -22.96 -22.35
N ALA A 209 -18.57 -23.23 -21.40
CA ALA A 209 -18.30 -23.89 -20.14
C ALA A 209 -17.77 -25.32 -20.35
N VAL A 210 -16.77 -25.70 -19.55
CA VAL A 210 -16.50 -27.10 -19.19
C VAL A 210 -16.26 -27.17 -17.68
N SER A 211 -17.10 -27.98 -17.04
CA SER A 211 -17.06 -28.34 -15.64
C SER A 211 -15.86 -29.23 -15.31
N ALA A 212 -15.33 -29.12 -14.09
CA ALA A 212 -14.47 -30.14 -13.49
C ALA A 212 -14.75 -30.23 -11.98
N PRO A 213 -14.56 -31.41 -11.35
CA PRO A 213 -15.51 -31.95 -10.38
C PRO A 213 -15.08 -31.80 -8.91
N ASP A 214 -16.08 -31.94 -8.04
CA ASP A 214 -15.93 -32.33 -6.64
C ASP A 214 -15.22 -33.69 -6.52
N GLY A 215 -14.28 -33.74 -5.59
CA GLY A 215 -13.55 -34.93 -5.14
C GLY A 215 -13.18 -34.77 -3.67
N ASP A 216 -13.98 -35.43 -2.85
CA ASP A 216 -14.04 -35.41 -1.39
C ASP A 216 -12.94 -36.26 -0.70
N GLN A 217 -12.76 -35.98 0.60
CA GLN A 217 -11.99 -36.70 1.64
C GLN A 217 -10.45 -36.70 1.51
N GLY A 218 -9.67 -36.28 2.51
CA GLY A 218 -9.88 -36.36 3.95
C GLY A 218 -8.74 -37.18 4.53
N ALA A 219 -7.67 -36.51 5.00
CA ALA A 219 -6.63 -37.15 5.80
C ALA A 219 -6.17 -36.16 6.88
N GLY A 220 -6.58 -36.44 8.12
CA GLY A 220 -6.12 -35.74 9.30
C GLY A 220 -4.60 -35.84 9.44
N GLY A 221 -3.94 -34.69 9.30
CA GLY A 221 -2.53 -34.49 9.55
C GLY A 221 -2.36 -33.55 10.73
N LYS A 222 -1.80 -34.09 11.82
CA LYS A 222 -1.42 -33.47 13.09
C LYS A 222 -0.93 -32.02 12.94
N THR A 223 -1.32 -31.19 13.91
CA THR A 223 -0.73 -29.88 14.22
C THR A 223 0.78 -30.02 14.48
N GLY A 224 1.56 -30.01 13.40
CA GLY A 224 2.99 -29.71 13.43
C GLY A 224 3.15 -28.23 13.12
N GLU A 225 3.94 -27.53 13.92
CA GLU A 225 4.39 -26.18 13.63
C GLU A 225 5.16 -26.20 12.30
N ASN A 226 4.46 -25.90 11.20
CA ASN A 226 5.04 -25.86 9.86
C ASN A 226 5.89 -24.59 9.72
N ASN A 227 7.10 -24.60 10.27
CA ASN A 227 8.05 -23.52 10.07
C ASN A 227 8.62 -23.62 8.66
N LEU A 228 8.45 -22.57 7.85
CA LEU A 228 8.96 -22.55 6.48
C LEU A 228 10.50 -22.54 6.54
N GLN A 229 11.15 -23.49 5.87
CA GLN A 229 12.62 -23.50 5.77
C GLN A 229 13.05 -22.73 4.52
N GLY A 230 13.39 -21.46 4.70
CA GLY A 230 13.75 -20.58 3.58
C GLY A 230 14.71 -19.47 3.98
N ALA A 231 14.94 -18.54 3.05
CA ALA A 231 15.73 -17.35 3.29
C ALA A 231 14.92 -16.31 4.08
N THR A 232 15.49 -15.80 5.16
CA THR A 232 14.91 -14.70 5.94
C THR A 232 15.15 -13.38 5.22
N ILE A 233 14.09 -12.59 5.09
CA ILE A 233 14.16 -11.19 4.66
C ILE A 233 14.22 -10.31 5.90
N SER A 234 15.33 -9.60 6.05
CA SER A 234 15.52 -8.62 7.12
C SER A 234 15.75 -7.23 6.54
N LEU A 235 15.28 -6.22 7.25
CA LEU A 235 15.43 -4.82 6.85
C LEU A 235 16.69 -4.22 7.50
N ALA A 236 17.70 -3.90 6.69
CA ALA A 236 18.91 -3.25 7.18
C ALA A 236 18.63 -1.76 7.44
N GLY A 237 19.15 -1.21 8.56
CA GLY A 237 18.88 0.16 8.97
C GLY A 237 17.40 0.42 9.30
N PHE A 238 16.68 -0.61 9.75
CA PHE A 238 15.28 -0.54 10.14
C PHE A 238 15.07 0.41 11.32
N GLN A 239 14.14 1.37 11.16
CA GLN A 239 13.71 2.29 12.21
C GLN A 239 12.18 2.32 12.23
N LEU A 240 11.64 2.19 13.43
CA LEU A 240 10.21 2.24 13.70
C LEU A 240 9.98 3.21 14.87
N GLU A 241 9.33 4.34 14.60
CA GLU A 241 8.99 5.34 15.62
C GLU A 241 7.48 5.53 15.68
N GLY A 242 6.93 5.64 16.88
CA GLY A 242 5.49 5.82 17.11
C GLY A 242 4.62 4.58 16.84
N ALA A 243 5.25 3.44 16.54
CA ALA A 243 4.64 2.13 16.39
C ALA A 243 5.43 1.07 17.16
N SER A 244 4.72 0.13 17.78
CA SER A 244 5.31 -0.95 18.59
C SER A 244 5.80 -2.12 17.75
N ALA A 245 5.10 -2.41 16.65
CA ALA A 245 5.38 -3.54 15.78
C ALA A 245 4.93 -3.28 14.34
N THR A 246 5.52 -4.00 13.39
CA THR A 246 5.12 -4.00 11.98
C THR A 246 5.26 -5.39 11.37
N HIS A 247 4.37 -5.73 10.45
CA HIS A 247 4.47 -6.94 9.64
C HIS A 247 4.01 -6.67 8.20
N PRO A 248 4.45 -7.46 7.21
CA PRO A 248 4.03 -7.24 5.83
C PRO A 248 2.56 -7.60 5.62
N ALA A 249 1.81 -6.73 4.94
CA ALA A 249 0.48 -7.02 4.44
C ALA A 249 0.54 -7.58 3.00
N ALA A 250 1.39 -7.00 2.17
CA ALA A 250 1.68 -7.51 0.84
C ALA A 250 3.13 -7.26 0.48
N LEU A 251 3.90 -8.33 0.28
CA LEU A 251 5.28 -8.25 -0.21
C LEU A 251 5.29 -8.28 -1.73
N LYS A 252 6.02 -7.36 -2.34
CA LYS A 252 6.33 -7.38 -3.77
C LYS A 252 7.80 -7.72 -3.91
N LEU A 253 8.12 -8.82 -4.57
CA LEU A 253 9.48 -9.29 -4.78
C LEU A 253 9.82 -9.28 -6.26
N LEU A 254 11.04 -8.87 -6.58
CA LEU A 254 11.64 -9.09 -7.87
C LEU A 254 12.41 -10.42 -7.78
N VAL A 255 11.97 -11.43 -8.52
CA VAL A 255 12.67 -12.72 -8.61
C VAL A 255 13.28 -12.89 -10.00
N ALA A 256 14.22 -13.81 -10.15
CA ALA A 256 14.76 -14.20 -11.45
C ALA A 256 14.60 -15.71 -11.65
N CYS A 257 14.11 -16.10 -12.82
CA CYS A 257 13.97 -17.50 -13.21
C CYS A 257 15.32 -18.22 -13.17
N ASP A 258 15.37 -19.47 -12.67
CA ASP A 258 16.64 -20.19 -12.61
C ASP A 258 17.18 -20.67 -13.94
N ARG A 259 16.30 -20.92 -14.92
CA ARG A 259 16.70 -21.38 -16.25
C ARG A 259 17.18 -20.24 -17.15
N CYS A 260 16.36 -19.21 -17.36
CA CYS A 260 16.66 -18.12 -18.30
C CYS A 260 17.20 -16.84 -17.64
N LYS A 261 17.25 -16.79 -16.31
CA LYS A 261 17.70 -15.63 -15.51
C LYS A 261 16.93 -14.32 -15.75
N LYS A 262 15.84 -14.34 -16.52
CA LYS A 262 14.97 -13.19 -16.71
C LYS A 262 14.24 -12.82 -15.40
N PRO A 263 14.11 -11.52 -15.11
CA PRO A 263 13.39 -11.04 -13.93
C PRO A 263 11.88 -11.23 -14.09
N ALA A 264 11.18 -11.49 -12.98
CA ALA A 264 9.74 -11.57 -12.88
C ALA A 264 9.27 -10.97 -11.55
N ASP A 265 8.14 -10.26 -11.59
CA ASP A 265 7.56 -9.62 -10.41
C ASP A 265 6.56 -10.56 -9.76
N ILE A 266 6.71 -10.77 -8.46
CA ILE A 266 5.81 -11.62 -7.69
C ILE A 266 5.23 -10.83 -6.53
N LYS A 267 3.90 -10.73 -6.50
CA LYS A 267 3.15 -10.13 -5.40
C LYS A 267 2.61 -11.23 -4.49
N LEU A 268 2.98 -11.14 -3.23
CA LEU A 268 2.64 -12.07 -2.16
C LEU A 268 1.74 -11.33 -1.17
N ALA A 269 0.43 -11.58 -1.23
CA ALA A 269 -0.52 -11.05 -0.27
C ALA A 269 -0.65 -12.00 0.93
N THR A 270 -0.71 -11.42 2.12
CA THR A 270 -1.07 -12.17 3.32
C THR A 270 -2.58 -12.43 3.35
N PRO A 271 -3.03 -13.55 3.96
CA PRO A 271 -4.46 -13.83 4.08
C PRO A 271 -5.18 -12.73 4.87
N LYS A 272 -6.43 -12.45 4.48
CA LYS A 272 -7.28 -11.40 5.09
C LYS A 272 -6.55 -10.05 5.20
N ASP A 273 -5.82 -9.66 4.16
CA ASP A 273 -5.07 -8.40 4.07
C ASP A 273 -4.04 -8.17 5.20
N GLY A 274 -3.56 -9.24 5.85
CA GLY A 274 -2.51 -9.18 6.86
C GLY A 274 -3.00 -9.18 8.29
N THR A 275 -4.27 -9.49 8.55
CA THR A 275 -4.72 -9.78 9.91
C THR A 275 -4.30 -11.16 10.40
N VAL A 276 -3.88 -12.04 9.49
CA VAL A 276 -3.41 -13.40 9.81
C VAL A 276 -2.02 -13.59 9.21
N LEU A 277 -1.10 -14.14 10.01
CA LEU A 277 0.31 -14.36 9.64
C LEU A 277 0.57 -15.80 9.17
N ASP A 278 -0.43 -16.42 8.53
CA ASP A 278 -0.29 -17.75 7.97
C ASP A 278 0.64 -17.75 6.77
N ILE A 279 1.22 -18.93 6.48
CA ILE A 279 2.03 -19.14 5.29
C ILE A 279 1.15 -18.91 4.06
N SER A 280 1.63 -18.04 3.17
CA SER A 280 1.00 -17.75 1.89
C SER A 280 2.01 -18.00 0.77
N GLY A 281 1.52 -18.30 -0.42
CA GLY A 281 2.38 -18.57 -1.56
C GLY A 281 1.66 -18.35 -2.87
N THR A 282 2.44 -18.15 -3.91
CA THR A 282 1.95 -18.00 -5.27
C THR A 282 2.88 -18.72 -6.24
N ALA A 283 2.33 -19.12 -7.38
CA ALA A 283 3.06 -19.72 -8.47
C ALA A 283 2.85 -18.87 -9.73
N ALA A 284 3.92 -18.64 -10.48
CA ALA A 284 3.88 -17.90 -11.73
C ALA A 284 4.80 -18.57 -12.75
N ASP A 285 4.37 -18.64 -13.99
CA ASP A 285 5.16 -19.23 -15.07
C ASP A 285 6.05 -18.16 -15.69
N CYS A 286 7.32 -18.51 -15.96
CA CYS A 286 8.25 -17.59 -16.59
C CYS A 286 7.80 -17.27 -18.02
N GLY A 287 7.61 -15.99 -18.36
CA GLY A 287 7.16 -15.54 -19.68
C GLY A 287 8.13 -15.77 -20.85
N THR A 288 9.17 -16.58 -20.70
CA THR A 288 10.11 -16.90 -21.79
C THR A 288 10.40 -18.38 -21.90
N CYS A 289 10.61 -19.07 -20.77
CA CYS A 289 10.89 -20.51 -20.79
C CYS A 289 9.77 -21.35 -20.20
N HIS A 290 8.65 -20.71 -19.81
CA HIS A 290 7.47 -21.34 -19.20
C HIS A 290 7.77 -22.22 -17.99
N LEU A 291 8.93 -22.02 -17.35
CA LEU A 291 9.28 -22.69 -16.11
C LEU A 291 8.40 -22.15 -14.98
N ARG A 292 7.70 -23.04 -14.29
CA ARG A 292 6.86 -22.70 -13.15
C ARG A 292 7.73 -22.32 -11.95
N MET A 293 7.66 -21.05 -11.56
CA MET A 293 8.33 -20.50 -10.39
C MET A 293 7.33 -20.46 -9.24
N VAL A 294 7.74 -20.91 -8.06
CA VAL A 294 6.87 -20.89 -6.88
C VAL A 294 7.57 -20.12 -5.77
N VAL A 295 6.85 -19.21 -5.14
CA VAL A 295 7.34 -18.44 -4.00
C VAL A 295 6.34 -18.57 -2.86
N ARG A 296 6.82 -19.03 -1.72
CA ARG A 296 6.08 -19.13 -0.47
C ARG A 296 6.72 -18.23 0.56
N PHE A 297 5.93 -17.60 1.40
CA PHE A 297 6.45 -16.81 2.50
C PHE A 297 5.66 -16.99 3.77
N GLN A 298 6.37 -16.92 4.88
CA GLN A 298 5.85 -16.86 6.22
C GLN A 298 6.10 -15.44 6.75
N PRO A 299 5.05 -14.62 6.94
CA PRO A 299 5.16 -13.30 7.54
C PRO A 299 5.76 -13.39 8.95
N LYS A 300 6.62 -12.43 9.31
CA LYS A 300 7.12 -12.23 10.67
C LYS A 300 6.84 -10.81 11.14
N ILE A 301 6.64 -10.68 12.45
CA ILE A 301 6.48 -9.38 13.10
C ILE A 301 7.88 -8.83 13.35
N ALA A 302 8.17 -7.70 12.72
CA ALA A 302 9.33 -6.87 12.99
C ALA A 302 8.99 -5.81 14.06
N PHE A 303 9.97 -5.48 14.89
CA PHE A 303 9.90 -4.51 15.97
C PHE A 303 11.30 -3.92 16.19
N ALA A 304 11.46 -2.93 17.08
CA ALA A 304 12.71 -2.17 17.18
C ALA A 304 13.99 -3.03 17.31
N SER A 305 13.94 -4.18 17.99
CA SER A 305 15.07 -5.10 18.14
C SER A 305 15.09 -6.27 17.15
N SER A 306 14.07 -6.44 16.31
CA SER A 306 13.99 -7.49 15.28
C SER A 306 13.55 -6.92 13.94
N SER A 307 14.46 -6.88 12.97
CA SER A 307 14.17 -6.35 11.63
C SER A 307 13.73 -7.42 10.61
N ALA A 308 13.49 -8.66 11.06
CA ALA A 308 13.06 -9.76 10.19
C ALA A 308 11.56 -9.66 9.88
N ILE A 309 11.22 -9.55 8.60
CA ILE A 309 9.83 -9.33 8.15
C ILE A 309 9.16 -10.56 7.56
N ALA A 310 9.94 -11.52 7.05
CA ALA A 310 9.40 -12.77 6.52
C ALA A 310 10.49 -13.84 6.38
N ILE A 311 10.09 -15.11 6.35
CA ILE A 311 10.89 -16.20 5.75
C ILE A 311 10.30 -16.49 4.38
N VAL A 312 11.13 -16.58 3.35
CA VAL A 312 10.71 -16.85 1.97
C VAL A 312 11.40 -18.09 1.45
N GLU A 313 10.59 -19.02 0.95
CA GLU A 313 11.02 -20.21 0.23
C GLU A 313 10.75 -19.99 -1.27
N THR A 314 11.76 -20.23 -2.09
CA THR A 314 11.71 -20.04 -3.54
C THR A 314 12.03 -21.35 -4.25
N ILE A 315 11.22 -21.72 -5.24
CA ILE A 315 11.39 -22.92 -6.06
C ILE A 315 11.51 -22.49 -7.52
N GLN A 316 12.60 -22.90 -8.19
CA GLN A 316 12.92 -22.58 -9.59
C GLN A 316 13.08 -21.06 -9.89
N CYS A 317 13.28 -20.26 -8.86
CA CYS A 317 13.60 -18.83 -8.95
C CYS A 317 14.48 -18.38 -7.79
N ARG A 318 15.24 -17.29 -8.01
CA ARG A 318 16.03 -16.61 -6.97
C ARG A 318 15.53 -15.20 -6.69
N MET A 319 15.54 -14.78 -5.43
CA MET A 319 15.20 -13.39 -5.07
C MET A 319 16.31 -12.42 -5.53
N ARG A 320 15.91 -11.25 -6.03
CA ARG A 320 16.83 -10.19 -6.49
C ARG A 320 16.71 -8.91 -5.67
N ASP A 321 15.49 -8.41 -5.51
CA ASP A 321 15.19 -7.15 -4.83
C ASP A 321 13.83 -7.23 -4.12
N LEU A 322 13.66 -6.39 -3.11
CA LEU A 322 12.38 -6.13 -2.45
C LEU A 322 11.79 -4.85 -3.06
N LEU A 323 10.68 -5.01 -3.78
CA LEU A 323 9.95 -3.90 -4.39
C LEU A 323 9.08 -3.18 -3.34
N PRO A 324 8.61 -1.95 -3.63
CA PRO A 324 7.79 -1.18 -2.69
C PRO A 324 6.56 -1.97 -2.22
N SER A 325 6.57 -2.30 -0.93
CA SER A 325 5.66 -3.26 -0.30
C SER A 325 4.76 -2.60 0.72
N ASP A 326 3.65 -3.26 1.05
CA ASP A 326 2.67 -2.75 2.01
C ASP A 326 2.90 -3.40 3.37
N PHE A 327 2.89 -2.58 4.42
CA PHE A 327 3.09 -3.01 5.80
C PHE A 327 1.88 -2.63 6.65
N ILE A 328 1.56 -3.48 7.62
CA ILE A 328 0.71 -3.10 8.75
C ILE A 328 1.63 -2.70 9.88
N VAL A 329 1.31 -1.59 10.53
CA VAL A 329 1.98 -1.10 11.73
C VAL A 329 0.97 -0.99 12.86
N THR A 330 1.40 -1.31 14.07
CA THR A 330 0.61 -1.19 15.30
C THR A 330 1.02 0.07 16.03
N CYS A 331 0.08 1.00 16.21
CA CYS A 331 0.36 2.25 16.91
C CYS A 331 0.75 1.97 18.37
N GLU A 332 1.83 2.59 18.85
CA GLU A 332 2.31 2.38 20.22
C GLU A 332 1.38 2.99 21.27
N ARG A 333 0.72 4.12 20.96
CA ARG A 333 -0.12 4.84 21.95
C ARG A 333 -1.51 4.25 22.17
N CYS A 334 -2.13 3.74 21.10
CA CYS A 334 -3.55 3.33 21.13
C CYS A 334 -3.76 1.92 20.61
N THR A 335 -2.67 1.18 20.33
CA THR A 335 -2.65 -0.20 19.82
C THR A 335 -3.43 -0.45 18.52
N ALA A 336 -4.01 0.58 17.92
CA ALA A 336 -4.71 0.50 16.65
C ALA A 336 -3.73 0.15 15.52
N THR A 337 -4.12 -0.79 14.67
CA THR A 337 -3.37 -1.16 13.48
C THR A 337 -3.70 -0.23 12.32
N MET A 338 -2.71 0.05 11.48
CA MET A 338 -2.90 0.83 10.26
C MET A 338 -2.00 0.30 9.15
N LYS A 339 -2.46 0.44 7.90
CA LYS A 339 -1.71 0.01 6.72
C LYS A 339 -0.93 1.17 6.12
N ILE A 340 0.39 1.02 6.01
CA ILE A 340 1.28 1.90 5.27
C ILE A 340 1.55 1.23 3.92
N ARG A 341 1.21 1.91 2.82
CA ARG A 341 1.37 1.39 1.47
C ARG A 341 2.67 1.90 0.84
N GLU A 342 3.21 1.10 -0.08
CA GLU A 342 4.37 1.46 -0.90
C GLU A 342 5.53 2.01 -0.07
N VAL A 343 6.01 1.21 0.87
CA VAL A 343 7.19 1.55 1.67
C VAL A 343 8.43 1.26 0.83
N PHE A 344 9.32 2.25 0.74
CA PHE A 344 10.52 2.18 -0.09
C PHE A 344 11.79 2.07 0.77
N SER A 345 12.82 1.39 0.25
CA SER A 345 14.16 1.29 0.85
C SER A 345 14.94 2.59 0.77
N GLY A 346 15.30 3.21 1.89
CA GLY A 346 16.16 4.39 2.00
C GLY A 346 15.41 5.71 2.09
N ALA A 347 14.10 5.69 2.32
CA ALA A 347 13.28 6.87 2.53
C ALA A 347 12.32 6.63 3.70
N PRO A 348 12.24 7.56 4.68
CA PRO A 348 11.28 7.45 5.76
C PRO A 348 9.86 7.62 5.23
N ARG A 349 8.97 6.71 5.63
CA ARG A 349 7.54 6.84 5.39
C ARG A 349 6.85 7.19 6.69
N THR A 350 6.21 8.36 6.69
CA THR A 350 5.41 8.84 7.81
C THR A 350 3.94 8.59 7.55
N ALA A 351 3.24 8.17 8.60
CA ALA A 351 1.79 8.01 8.62
C ALA A 351 1.25 8.62 9.92
N ILE A 352 -0.02 9.01 9.93
CA ILE A 352 -0.70 9.53 11.13
C ILE A 352 -1.73 8.50 11.57
N CYS A 353 -1.69 8.13 12.84
CA CYS A 353 -2.70 7.24 13.40
C CYS A 353 -4.09 7.86 13.31
N ARG A 354 -5.06 7.13 12.75
CA ARG A 354 -6.44 7.62 12.64
C ARG A 354 -7.21 7.66 13.97
N HIS A 355 -6.69 7.01 15.01
CA HIS A 355 -7.35 6.94 16.32
C HIS A 355 -6.82 7.99 17.30
N CYS A 356 -5.50 8.18 17.37
CA CYS A 356 -4.88 9.09 18.34
C CYS A 356 -4.01 10.20 17.73
N HIS A 357 -3.98 10.29 16.39
CA HIS A 357 -3.16 11.25 15.64
C HIS A 357 -1.65 11.18 15.92
N ASN A 358 -1.16 10.10 16.55
CA ASN A 358 0.27 9.90 16.72
C ASN A 358 0.96 9.74 15.36
N LYS A 359 2.08 10.42 15.19
CA LYS A 359 2.93 10.28 14.02
C LYS A 359 3.71 8.97 14.11
N VAL A 360 3.58 8.14 13.09
CA VAL A 360 4.30 6.88 12.92
C VAL A 360 5.31 7.05 11.81
N LEU A 361 6.53 6.56 12.00
CA LEU A 361 7.57 6.54 11.00
C LEU A 361 8.09 5.11 10.83
N LEU A 362 8.17 4.66 9.59
CA LEU A 362 8.76 3.40 9.18
C LEU A 362 9.81 3.68 8.10
N CYS A 363 11.05 3.28 8.34
CA CYS A 363 12.11 3.37 7.34
C CYS A 363 13.08 2.19 7.46
N TYR A 364 13.77 1.90 6.36
CA TYR A 364 14.89 0.96 6.32
C TYR A 364 15.78 1.35 5.15
N GLN A 365 17.06 0.99 5.14
CA GLN A 365 18.00 1.34 4.08
C GLN A 365 17.99 0.35 2.92
N SER A 366 17.95 -0.95 3.20
CA SER A 366 17.86 -2.00 2.17
C SER A 366 17.22 -3.26 2.72
N PRO A 367 16.69 -4.14 1.84
CA PRO A 367 16.49 -5.53 2.19
C PRO A 367 17.84 -6.25 2.36
N SER A 368 17.87 -7.27 3.20
CA SER A 368 18.93 -8.25 3.33
C SER A 368 18.30 -9.64 3.28
N PHE A 369 18.88 -10.52 2.47
CA PHE A 369 18.41 -11.89 2.29
C PHE A 369 19.45 -12.83 2.93
N SER A 370 19.07 -13.50 4.02
CA SER A 370 19.96 -14.43 4.74
C SER A 370 19.35 -15.83 4.80
N GLY A 371 20.12 -16.85 4.40
CA GLY A 371 19.69 -18.26 4.41
C GLY A 371 19.88 -18.98 3.08
N ARG A 372 19.75 -20.31 3.10
CA ARG A 372 19.77 -21.14 1.88
C ARG A 372 18.46 -20.94 1.12
N ALA A 373 18.53 -20.34 -0.06
CA ALA A 373 17.39 -20.17 -0.98
C ALA A 373 17.25 -21.35 -1.96
N GLU A 374 17.83 -22.51 -1.65
CA GLU A 374 17.89 -23.65 -2.56
C GLU A 374 17.61 -24.94 -1.78
N THR A 375 16.34 -25.34 -1.72
CA THR A 375 16.02 -26.78 -1.70
C THR A 375 16.04 -27.22 -3.15
N GLY A 376 17.21 -27.65 -3.60
CA GLY A 376 17.35 -28.37 -4.86
C GLY A 376 16.38 -29.55 -4.88
N ALA A 377 15.74 -29.76 -6.03
CA ALA A 377 14.94 -30.92 -6.34
C ALA A 377 15.83 -32.18 -6.41
N GLU A 378 16.34 -32.62 -5.26
CA GLU A 378 17.19 -33.80 -5.11
C GLU A 378 16.42 -34.88 -4.35
N THR A 379 15.26 -35.28 -4.88
CA THR A 379 14.60 -36.52 -4.45
C THR A 379 13.83 -37.09 -5.63
N LEU A 380 14.52 -37.44 -6.72
CA LEU A 380 14.05 -38.36 -7.78
C LEU A 380 15.13 -38.52 -8.87
N THR A 381 16.26 -39.14 -8.53
CA THR A 381 17.18 -39.91 -9.41
C THR A 381 18.35 -40.31 -8.49
N GLY A 382 18.52 -41.55 -8.06
CA GLY A 382 18.68 -42.72 -8.90
C GLY A 382 20.02 -43.34 -8.52
N VAL A 383 19.95 -44.43 -7.76
CA VAL A 383 21.04 -45.37 -7.54
C VAL A 383 21.72 -45.65 -8.89
N THR A 384 22.98 -45.27 -9.07
CA THR A 384 24.03 -46.08 -9.72
C THR A 384 25.34 -45.31 -9.91
N LYS A 385 26.39 -45.92 -9.36
CA LYS A 385 27.74 -46.04 -9.92
C LYS A 385 28.67 -44.82 -9.87
N ASN A 386 29.46 -44.84 -8.79
CA ASN A 386 30.91 -44.71 -8.84
C ASN A 386 31.51 -45.24 -10.16
N LEU A 387 32.16 -44.37 -10.93
CA LEU A 387 33.47 -44.63 -11.52
C LEU A 387 34.10 -43.31 -12.05
N LEU A 388 35.34 -43.07 -11.63
CA LEU A 388 36.41 -42.34 -12.34
C LEU A 388 36.60 -40.82 -12.13
N ILE A 389 37.62 -40.54 -11.31
CA ILE A 389 38.83 -39.73 -11.57
C ILE A 389 38.69 -38.19 -11.70
N SER A 390 39.43 -37.56 -10.79
CA SER A 390 39.84 -36.16 -10.69
C SER A 390 40.35 -35.51 -11.98
N THR A 391 39.86 -34.30 -12.27
CA THR A 391 40.74 -33.19 -12.66
C THR A 391 40.21 -31.89 -12.04
N SER A 392 41.14 -31.17 -11.43
CA SER A 392 40.97 -29.88 -10.79
C SER A 392 40.75 -28.80 -11.84
N GLU A 393 39.54 -28.24 -11.91
CA GLU A 393 39.34 -26.90 -12.44
C GLU A 393 38.64 -26.04 -11.38
N LYS A 394 39.32 -24.96 -10.98
CA LYS A 394 38.77 -23.92 -10.12
C LYS A 394 37.57 -23.30 -10.84
N LYS A 395 36.39 -23.87 -10.63
CA LYS A 395 35.12 -23.29 -11.04
C LYS A 395 34.99 -21.97 -10.30
N LYS A 396 35.31 -20.86 -10.98
CA LYS A 396 34.92 -19.51 -10.53
C LYS A 396 33.42 -19.60 -10.29
N LYS A 397 33.00 -19.63 -9.03
CA LYS A 397 31.60 -19.45 -8.66
C LYS A 397 31.16 -18.16 -9.34
N ALA A 398 30.32 -18.26 -10.36
CA ALA A 398 29.61 -17.14 -10.93
C ALA A 398 28.81 -16.53 -9.77
N LYS A 399 29.41 -15.51 -9.15
CA LYS A 399 28.89 -14.86 -7.95
C LYS A 399 27.51 -14.32 -8.36
N ASP A 400 26.52 -14.53 -7.52
CA ASP A 400 25.13 -14.15 -7.72
C ASP A 400 24.99 -12.63 -7.92
N GLU A 401 25.22 -12.16 -9.16
CA GLU A 401 25.65 -10.79 -9.48
C GLU A 401 24.53 -9.73 -9.52
N LEU A 402 23.26 -10.09 -9.36
CA LEU A 402 22.17 -9.09 -9.34
C LEU A 402 21.34 -9.09 -8.06
N THR A 403 21.84 -9.65 -6.96
CA THR A 403 21.18 -9.47 -5.67
C THR A 403 21.71 -8.19 -5.03
N LEU A 404 20.85 -7.19 -4.84
CA LEU A 404 21.24 -5.89 -4.28
C LEU A 404 21.67 -6.05 -2.82
N LYS A 405 22.96 -5.87 -2.53
CA LYS A 405 23.52 -5.95 -1.18
C LYS A 405 24.25 -4.67 -0.82
N LEU A 406 23.88 -4.04 0.30
CA LEU A 406 24.56 -2.84 0.78
C LEU A 406 26.06 -3.07 0.97
N GLY A 407 26.84 -2.06 0.60
CA GLY A 407 28.30 -2.08 0.68
C GLY A 407 28.99 -2.77 -0.50
N THR A 408 28.24 -3.44 -1.38
CA THR A 408 28.81 -4.05 -2.60
C THR A 408 28.55 -3.18 -3.83
N PRO A 409 29.47 -3.13 -4.81
CA PRO A 409 29.21 -2.43 -6.06
C PRO A 409 28.17 -3.17 -6.91
N LEU A 410 27.39 -2.40 -7.66
CA LEU A 410 26.51 -2.92 -8.71
C LEU A 410 27.33 -3.48 -9.88
N PRO A 411 26.73 -4.32 -10.73
CA PRO A 411 27.34 -4.72 -12.00
C PRO A 411 27.83 -3.49 -12.77
N ASP A 412 29.07 -3.54 -13.27
CA ASP A 412 29.74 -2.45 -13.97
C ASP A 412 29.70 -1.09 -13.23
N ASN A 413 29.69 -1.12 -11.88
CA ASN A 413 29.50 0.05 -11.00
C ASN A 413 28.26 0.88 -11.35
N GLY A 414 27.21 0.23 -11.83
CA GLY A 414 25.95 0.87 -12.19
C GLY A 414 25.92 1.52 -13.57
N THR A 415 26.96 1.36 -14.39
CA THR A 415 27.02 1.91 -15.75
C THR A 415 26.24 1.03 -16.74
N CYS A 416 25.89 1.60 -17.89
CA CYS A 416 25.31 0.86 -19.01
C CYS A 416 25.85 1.36 -20.35
N LYS A 417 25.43 0.71 -21.44
CA LYS A 417 25.82 1.07 -22.81
C LYS A 417 25.40 2.51 -23.17
N HIS A 418 24.23 2.95 -22.70
CA HIS A 418 23.68 4.29 -22.95
C HIS A 418 24.42 5.36 -22.15
N TYR A 419 24.62 5.13 -20.84
CA TYR A 419 25.25 6.09 -19.93
C TYR A 419 26.48 5.52 -19.25
N LYS A 420 27.59 5.47 -20.00
CA LYS A 420 28.90 4.97 -19.52
C LYS A 420 29.52 5.78 -18.37
N LYS A 421 28.99 6.97 -18.09
CA LYS A 421 29.46 7.91 -17.05
C LYS A 421 28.46 8.09 -15.92
N SER A 422 27.39 7.31 -15.91
CA SER A 422 26.42 7.23 -14.82
C SER A 422 26.77 6.04 -13.95
N PHE A 423 27.27 6.27 -12.74
CA PHE A 423 27.55 5.24 -11.76
C PHE A 423 26.37 5.06 -10.80
N ARG A 424 25.15 5.09 -11.35
CA ARG A 424 23.91 4.97 -10.59
C ARG A 424 22.86 4.20 -11.37
N TRP A 425 22.07 3.42 -10.65
CA TRP A 425 20.78 2.96 -11.14
C TRP A 425 19.68 3.90 -10.66
N LEU A 426 18.63 4.04 -11.45
CA LEU A 426 17.46 4.85 -11.18
C LEU A 426 16.32 3.91 -10.76
N ARG A 427 15.66 4.22 -9.63
CA ARG A 427 14.44 3.51 -9.23
C ARG A 427 13.24 4.29 -9.75
N PHE A 428 12.48 3.67 -10.64
CA PHE A 428 11.38 4.29 -11.34
C PHE A 428 10.07 4.12 -10.54
N PRO A 429 9.31 5.20 -10.28
CA PRO A 429 8.08 5.11 -9.50
C PRO A 429 6.94 4.40 -10.24
N CYS A 430 6.97 4.31 -11.57
CA CYS A 430 5.96 3.61 -12.37
C CYS A 430 5.86 2.11 -12.04
N CYS A 431 6.99 1.43 -11.84
CA CYS A 431 7.04 0.00 -11.57
C CYS A 431 7.80 -0.38 -10.29
N GLY A 432 8.49 0.58 -9.66
CA GLY A 432 9.32 0.37 -8.47
C GLY A 432 10.64 -0.34 -8.73
N LYS A 433 10.97 -0.69 -9.98
CA LYS A 433 12.21 -1.39 -10.38
C LYS A 433 13.38 -0.43 -10.53
N ALA A 434 14.59 -0.98 -10.40
CA ALA A 434 15.83 -0.25 -10.61
C ALA A 434 16.46 -0.61 -11.96
N PHE A 435 16.78 0.39 -12.77
CA PHE A 435 17.49 0.24 -14.04
C PHE A 435 18.68 1.19 -14.13
N PRO A 436 19.73 0.89 -14.89
CA PRO A 436 20.87 1.79 -15.06
C PRO A 436 20.52 3.17 -15.63
N CYS A 437 19.46 3.26 -16.44
CA CYS A 437 18.97 4.50 -17.03
C CYS A 437 17.53 4.36 -17.51
N ASP A 438 16.97 5.47 -17.99
CA ASP A 438 15.66 5.60 -18.65
C ASP A 438 15.55 4.73 -19.91
N VAL A 439 16.53 4.78 -20.81
CA VAL A 439 16.50 3.97 -22.04
C VAL A 439 16.49 2.47 -21.71
N CYS A 440 17.30 2.05 -20.72
CA CYS A 440 17.30 0.65 -20.27
C CYS A 440 15.99 0.24 -19.58
N HIS A 441 15.24 1.18 -19.02
CA HIS A 441 13.90 0.90 -18.50
C HIS A 441 12.96 0.62 -19.67
N ASP A 442 12.87 1.53 -20.63
CA ASP A 442 11.94 1.44 -21.75
C ASP A 442 12.21 0.22 -22.64
N ASP A 443 13.47 -0.21 -22.77
CA ASP A 443 13.84 -1.42 -23.49
C ASP A 443 13.34 -2.73 -22.83
N ASN A 444 13.15 -2.72 -21.50
CA ASN A 444 12.86 -3.93 -20.71
C ASN A 444 11.50 -3.92 -20.02
N ALA A 445 10.78 -2.80 -20.06
CA ALA A 445 9.49 -2.63 -19.42
C ALA A 445 8.40 -2.42 -20.48
N ASP A 446 7.19 -2.91 -20.20
CA ASP A 446 6.04 -2.79 -21.12
C ASP A 446 5.40 -1.39 -21.10
N HIS A 447 6.11 -0.37 -20.60
CA HIS A 447 5.63 1.01 -20.46
C HIS A 447 6.79 1.99 -20.46
N GLU A 448 6.49 3.25 -20.80
CA GLU A 448 7.45 4.35 -20.74
C GLU A 448 7.78 4.74 -19.29
N HIS A 449 9.01 5.16 -19.08
CA HIS A 449 9.49 5.58 -17.77
C HIS A 449 8.82 6.87 -17.26
N ALA A 450 8.45 6.87 -15.99
CA ALA A 450 8.19 8.11 -15.25
C ALA A 450 9.51 8.67 -14.69
N TRP A 451 9.60 9.98 -14.41
CA TRP A 451 10.81 10.54 -13.80
C TRP A 451 11.18 9.85 -12.48
N ALA A 452 12.42 9.38 -12.40
CA ALA A 452 12.93 8.70 -11.22
C ALA A 452 13.17 9.70 -10.08
N SER A 453 12.48 9.51 -8.95
CA SER A 453 12.68 10.31 -7.74
C SER A 453 13.81 9.78 -6.84
N ARG A 454 14.37 8.61 -7.16
CA ARG A 454 15.37 7.90 -6.34
C ARG A 454 16.46 7.26 -7.19
N MET A 455 17.64 7.09 -6.60
CA MET A 455 18.78 6.47 -7.23
C MET A 455 19.53 5.53 -6.29
N ILE A 456 20.16 4.50 -6.84
CA ILE A 456 21.00 3.53 -6.15
C ILE A 456 22.45 3.78 -6.56
N CYS A 457 23.33 3.96 -5.58
CA CYS A 457 24.76 4.15 -5.80
C CYS A 457 25.39 2.90 -6.42
N GLY A 458 26.08 3.07 -7.55
CA GLY A 458 26.77 1.99 -8.24
C GLY A 458 27.96 1.39 -7.49
N PHE A 459 28.52 2.08 -6.49
CA PHE A 459 29.70 1.63 -5.75
C PHE A 459 29.38 0.90 -4.43
N CYS A 460 28.28 1.27 -3.77
CA CYS A 460 27.92 0.71 -2.46
C CYS A 460 26.48 0.17 -2.40
N SER A 461 25.76 0.17 -3.51
CA SER A 461 24.35 -0.26 -3.62
C SER A 461 23.40 0.45 -2.64
N LYS A 462 23.80 1.60 -2.08
CA LYS A 462 22.96 2.39 -1.18
C LYS A 462 21.93 3.18 -1.98
N GLU A 463 20.67 3.06 -1.59
CA GLU A 463 19.57 3.80 -2.17
C GLU A 463 19.37 5.15 -1.49
N GLN A 464 19.16 6.20 -2.29
CA GLN A 464 19.04 7.58 -1.84
C GLN A 464 18.10 8.39 -2.76
N ALA A 465 17.69 9.58 -2.31
CA ALA A 465 16.92 10.50 -3.14
C ALA A 465 17.71 10.91 -4.39
N PHE A 466 17.01 11.08 -5.51
CA PHE A 466 17.65 11.54 -6.74
C PHE A 466 18.25 12.93 -6.53
N SER A 467 19.55 13.05 -6.74
CA SER A 467 20.30 14.30 -6.64
C SER A 467 21.64 14.17 -7.37
N ASN A 468 22.32 15.30 -7.58
CA ASN A 468 23.70 15.31 -8.07
C ASN A 468 24.74 15.31 -6.94
N ARG A 469 24.30 15.14 -5.68
CA ARG A 469 25.22 15.08 -4.55
C ARG A 469 25.99 13.75 -4.59
N PRO A 470 27.26 13.74 -4.18
CA PRO A 470 28.00 12.51 -3.97
C PRO A 470 27.23 11.58 -3.03
N CYS A 471 27.35 10.28 -3.24
CA CYS A 471 26.84 9.32 -2.29
C CYS A 471 27.58 9.48 -0.94
N GLU A 472 26.94 9.08 0.15
CA GLU A 472 27.56 9.06 1.48
C GLU A 472 28.84 8.22 1.55
N CYS A 473 29.06 7.30 0.60
CA CYS A 473 30.35 6.59 0.46
C CYS A 473 31.47 7.46 -0.17
N GLY A 474 31.22 8.76 -0.40
CA GLY A 474 32.18 9.73 -0.94
C GLY A 474 32.36 9.71 -2.46
N ARG A 475 31.65 8.84 -3.19
CA ARG A 475 31.78 8.71 -4.65
C ARG A 475 30.73 9.56 -5.38
N ALA A 476 31.17 10.31 -6.39
CA ALA A 476 30.27 10.98 -7.33
C ALA A 476 29.61 9.96 -8.26
N LEU A 477 28.29 10.09 -8.44
CA LEU A 477 27.49 9.14 -9.23
C LEU A 477 27.24 9.60 -10.66
N THR A 478 27.39 10.90 -10.89
CA THR A 478 27.37 11.52 -12.21
C THR A 478 28.72 12.18 -12.41
N LYS A 479 29.20 12.23 -13.65
CA LYS A 479 30.28 13.16 -13.98
C LYS A 479 29.79 14.56 -13.62
N ASP A 480 30.51 15.25 -12.73
CA ASP A 480 30.20 16.63 -12.40
C ASP A 480 30.02 17.42 -13.70
N GLY A 481 28.82 17.96 -13.92
CA GLY A 481 28.51 18.85 -15.06
C GLY A 481 29.41 20.09 -15.07
N ASN A 482 30.16 20.31 -13.98
CA ASN A 482 31.34 21.16 -13.95
C ASN A 482 32.50 20.52 -14.70
N THR A 483 32.45 20.51 -16.03
CA THR A 483 33.71 20.71 -16.75
C THR A 483 34.31 22.01 -16.22
N ALA A 484 35.51 21.95 -15.63
CA ALA A 484 36.13 23.02 -14.84
C ALA A 484 36.26 24.39 -15.53
N HIS A 485 35.87 24.51 -16.79
CA HIS A 485 36.07 25.68 -17.64
C HIS A 485 34.80 26.14 -18.36
N TRP A 486 33.63 25.55 -18.13
CA TRP A 486 32.40 25.91 -18.84
C TRP A 486 31.27 26.26 -17.88
N GLU A 487 30.56 27.32 -18.24
CA GLU A 487 29.49 27.94 -17.46
C GLU A 487 28.21 27.12 -17.64
N GLY A 488 28.11 26.01 -16.90
CA GLY A 488 26.84 25.34 -16.60
C GLY A 488 25.89 25.11 -17.78
N GLY A 489 26.39 24.68 -18.94
CA GLY A 489 25.55 24.27 -20.08
C GLY A 489 25.21 25.35 -21.12
N LYS A 490 25.61 26.62 -20.95
CA LYS A 490 25.42 27.68 -21.98
C LYS A 490 26.49 27.71 -23.09
N GLY A 491 27.42 26.75 -23.10
CA GLY A 491 28.44 26.67 -24.15
C GLY A 491 29.47 27.82 -24.15
N CYS A 492 29.52 28.64 -23.09
CA CYS A 492 30.56 29.65 -22.89
C CYS A 492 31.53 29.24 -21.78
N ARG A 493 32.80 29.64 -21.90
CA ARG A 493 33.87 29.25 -20.96
C ARG A 493 33.94 30.21 -19.78
N ASP A 494 33.99 29.66 -18.56
CA ASP A 494 34.14 30.41 -17.30
C ASP A 494 35.56 30.97 -17.14
N ALA A 495 35.73 32.28 -17.33
CA ALA A 495 37.03 32.94 -17.16
C ALA A 495 37.58 32.84 -15.73
N VAL A 496 36.71 32.85 -14.72
CA VAL A 496 37.08 32.71 -13.30
C VAL A 496 37.74 31.36 -13.03
N ARG A 497 37.25 30.30 -13.66
CA ARG A 497 37.63 28.91 -13.39
C ARG A 497 38.71 28.37 -14.32
N MET A 498 39.05 29.09 -15.39
CA MET A 498 40.22 28.80 -16.21
C MET A 498 41.53 29.04 -15.45
N ASN A 499 42.53 28.21 -15.75
CA ASN A 499 43.87 28.33 -15.20
C ASN A 499 44.47 29.72 -15.51
N ARG A 500 45.13 30.34 -14.53
CA ARG A 500 45.83 31.63 -14.70
C ARG A 500 46.92 31.58 -15.78
N LYS A 501 47.45 30.39 -16.10
CA LYS A 501 48.45 30.20 -17.16
C LYS A 501 47.85 29.94 -18.55
N ASP A 502 46.52 29.84 -18.66
CA ASP A 502 45.85 29.61 -19.95
C ASP A 502 45.72 30.93 -20.71
N SER A 503 46.34 31.03 -21.88
CA SER A 503 46.30 32.22 -22.74
C SER A 503 44.89 32.55 -23.25
N ARG A 504 43.98 31.56 -23.28
CA ARG A 504 42.59 31.75 -23.70
C ARG A 504 41.75 32.47 -22.63
N LYS A 505 42.20 32.46 -21.36
CA LYS A 505 41.55 33.19 -20.26
C LYS A 505 41.56 34.69 -20.47
N TYR A 506 42.74 35.25 -20.72
CA TYR A 506 42.89 36.69 -20.90
C TYR A 506 42.26 37.18 -22.21
N LYS A 507 42.24 36.34 -23.26
CA LYS A 507 41.50 36.61 -24.50
C LYS A 507 39.99 36.69 -24.28
N LEU A 508 39.42 35.78 -23.49
CA LEU A 508 38.00 35.80 -23.12
C LEU A 508 37.64 37.02 -22.26
N LEU A 509 38.47 37.34 -21.24
CA LEU A 509 38.28 38.52 -20.40
C LEU A 509 38.34 39.82 -21.21
N SER A 510 39.32 39.93 -22.13
CA SER A 510 39.45 41.10 -22.99
C SER A 510 38.25 41.26 -23.93
N ARG A 511 37.72 40.16 -24.48
CA ARG A 511 36.52 40.19 -25.33
C ARG A 511 35.27 40.61 -24.54
N GLN A 512 35.08 40.07 -23.34
CA GLN A 512 33.98 40.44 -22.45
C GLN A 512 34.06 41.91 -22.01
N GLN A 513 35.27 42.44 -21.77
CA GLN A 513 35.48 43.86 -21.48
C GLN A 513 35.20 44.77 -22.68
N ALA A 514 35.57 44.35 -23.89
CA ALA A 514 35.27 45.09 -25.12
C ALA A 514 33.75 45.13 -25.40
N GLU A 515 33.05 44.01 -25.18
CA GLU A 515 31.59 43.93 -25.31
C GLU A 515 30.87 44.80 -24.25
N ALA A 516 31.37 44.84 -23.01
CA ALA A 516 30.83 45.70 -21.95
C ALA A 516 31.13 47.20 -22.14
N GLY A 517 32.23 47.54 -22.81
CA GLY A 517 32.64 48.92 -23.10
C GLY A 517 31.96 49.55 -24.33
N GLY A 518 31.32 48.75 -25.19
CA GLY A 518 30.78 49.18 -26.48
C GLY A 518 29.45 49.93 -26.45
N ASN A 519 28.75 50.03 -25.31
CA ASN A 519 27.39 50.59 -25.24
C ASN A 519 27.28 52.00 -24.61
N LYS A 520 28.32 52.83 -24.72
CA LYS A 520 28.26 54.26 -24.33
C LYS A 520 28.53 55.16 -25.54
N GLY A 521 27.57 55.28 -26.44
CA GLY A 521 27.68 56.23 -27.56
C GLY A 521 26.54 56.14 -28.55
N GLY A 522 25.32 56.53 -28.15
CA GLY A 522 24.18 56.51 -29.06
C GLY A 522 22.87 56.98 -28.43
N ARG A 523 22.83 58.22 -27.93
CA ARG A 523 21.56 58.94 -27.73
C ARG A 523 21.73 60.32 -28.36
N LYS A 524 21.22 60.46 -29.59
CA LYS A 524 20.78 61.73 -30.15
C LYS A 524 19.26 61.77 -30.00
#